data_AF-A0A2E1A7M9-F1
#
_entry.id   AF-A0A2E1A7M9-F1
#
_cell.length_a   1.000
_cell.length_b   1.000
_cell.length_c   1.000
_cell.angle_alpha   90.00
_cell.angle_beta   90.00
_cell.angle_gamma   90.00
#
_symmetry.space_group_name_H-M   'P 1'
#
loop_
_entity.id
_entity.type
_entity.pdbx_description
1 polymer ?
#
loop_
_entity_poly.entity_id
_entity_poly.type
_entity_poly.pdbx_seq_one_letter_code
_entity_poly.pdbx_strand_id
1 'polypeptide(L)'
;MDITGVTLPVLSVITLVLMGGALLLILIPAVPVAALEWALAMILGALTGFTRLTPIGAIVITALMVLGSTSQFWMPLLGLRGDGLSCMGLIAFFVGMAIGTAVIPIPFIGTLLGGLIAVIIVEYSRIGEMREALRSGGKALKQVIYGMILEFVFAVAIFLTTLASVLSTWNG
;
A
#
# COMPACT_ATOMS: atom_id res chain seq x y z
N MET A 1 -14.42 -38.76 -8.93
CA MET A 1 -14.66 -37.64 -8.00
C MET A 1 -14.20 -36.39 -8.71
N ASP A 2 -15.13 -35.55 -9.16
CA ASP A 2 -14.81 -34.28 -9.82
C ASP A 2 -14.18 -33.32 -8.80
N ILE A 3 -12.86 -33.30 -8.79
CA ILE A 3 -12.06 -32.42 -7.93
C ILE A 3 -12.33 -30.94 -8.27
N THR A 4 -12.83 -30.66 -9.47
CA THR A 4 -13.18 -29.32 -9.98
C THR A 4 -14.40 -28.69 -9.29
N GLY A 5 -15.36 -29.50 -8.81
CA GLY A 5 -16.60 -28.99 -8.19
C GLY A 5 -16.40 -28.33 -6.83
N VAL A 6 -15.37 -28.75 -6.08
CA VAL A 6 -15.09 -28.26 -4.72
C VAL A 6 -13.87 -27.32 -4.68
N THR A 7 -12.89 -27.51 -5.56
CA THR A 7 -11.63 -26.74 -5.52
C THR A 7 -11.81 -25.27 -5.92
N LEU A 8 -12.65 -24.97 -6.91
CA LEU A 8 -12.89 -23.60 -7.38
C LEU A 8 -13.51 -22.68 -6.31
N PRO A 9 -14.63 -23.04 -5.63
CA PRO A 9 -15.20 -22.16 -4.61
C PRO A 9 -14.29 -22.02 -3.39
N VAL A 10 -13.59 -23.09 -2.99
CA VAL A 10 -12.64 -23.04 -1.87
C VAL A 10 -11.49 -22.08 -2.16
N LEU A 11 -10.92 -22.12 -3.37
CA LEU A 11 -9.84 -21.22 -3.77
C LEU A 11 -10.29 -19.75 -3.73
N SER A 12 -11.46 -19.42 -4.27
CA SER A 12 -12.02 -18.06 -4.23
C SER A 12 -12.22 -17.55 -2.80
N VAL A 13 -12.76 -18.38 -1.90
CA VAL A 13 -12.94 -18.01 -0.48
C VAL A 13 -11.60 -17.76 0.19
N ILE A 14 -10.61 -18.64 -0.01
CA ILE A 14 -9.26 -18.45 0.53
C ILE A 14 -8.65 -17.15 0.03
N THR A 15 -8.70 -16.86 -1.27
CA THR A 15 -8.19 -15.60 -1.83
C THR A 15 -8.87 -14.39 -1.20
N LEU A 16 -10.20 -14.38 -1.09
CA LEU A 16 -10.93 -13.25 -0.49
C LEU A 16 -10.60 -13.06 0.99
N VAL A 17 -10.42 -14.15 1.76
CA VAL A 17 -9.98 -14.08 3.16
C VAL A 17 -8.56 -13.52 3.25
N LEU A 18 -7.65 -13.95 2.38
CA LEU A 18 -6.27 -13.43 2.34
C LEU A 18 -6.23 -11.95 1.96
N MET A 19 -7.02 -11.51 0.99
CA MET A 19 -7.12 -10.09 0.62
C MET A 19 -7.72 -9.27 1.78
N GLY A 20 -8.81 -9.73 2.38
CA GLY A 20 -9.39 -9.08 3.56
C GLY A 20 -8.41 -8.98 4.74
N GLY A 21 -7.58 -10.00 4.95
CA GLY A 21 -6.48 -9.97 5.91
C GLY A 21 -5.35 -9.00 5.50
N ALA A 22 -5.02 -8.92 4.22
CA ALA A 22 -4.02 -8.00 3.68
C ALA A 22 -4.37 -6.52 3.92
N LEU A 23 -5.65 -6.16 3.97
CA LEU A 23 -6.08 -4.81 4.36
C LEU A 23 -5.57 -4.40 5.75
N LEU A 24 -5.38 -5.34 6.69
CA LEU A 24 -4.82 -5.03 8.00
C LEU A 24 -3.33 -4.63 7.93
N LEU A 25 -2.62 -5.04 6.88
CA LEU A 25 -1.22 -4.68 6.64
C LEU A 25 -1.06 -3.21 6.23
N ILE A 26 -2.16 -2.49 5.96
CA ILE A 26 -2.11 -1.05 5.68
C ILE A 26 -1.55 -0.25 6.85
N LEU A 27 -1.63 -0.79 8.05
CA LEU A 27 -1.03 -0.24 9.26
C LEU A 27 0.50 -0.30 9.24
N ILE A 28 1.11 -0.93 8.24
CA ILE A 28 2.55 -0.99 8.04
C ILE A 28 2.87 -0.16 6.80
N PRO A 29 3.35 1.10 6.94
CA PRO A 29 3.55 2.02 5.82
C PRO A 29 4.50 1.49 4.73
N ALA A 30 5.34 0.51 5.06
CA ALA A 30 6.28 -0.11 4.13
C ALA A 30 5.65 -1.17 3.22
N VAL A 31 4.41 -1.63 3.49
CA VAL A 31 3.76 -2.70 2.74
C VAL A 31 2.82 -2.10 1.68
N PRO A 32 3.07 -2.33 0.37
CA PRO A 32 2.16 -1.89 -0.69
C PRO A 32 0.97 -2.84 -0.78
N VAL A 33 -0.07 -2.58 0.02
CA VAL A 33 -1.25 -3.44 0.13
C VAL A 33 -1.99 -3.57 -1.20
N ALA A 34 -2.12 -2.49 -1.98
CA ALA A 34 -2.80 -2.54 -3.28
C ALA A 34 -2.09 -3.49 -4.25
N ALA A 35 -0.75 -3.49 -4.23
CA ALA A 35 0.05 -4.43 -5.04
C ALA A 35 -0.10 -5.88 -4.55
N LEU A 36 -0.14 -6.10 -3.23
CA LEU A 36 -0.33 -7.42 -2.64
C LEU A 36 -1.71 -8.01 -2.99
N GLU A 37 -2.78 -7.23 -2.84
CA GLU A 37 -4.13 -7.66 -3.20
C GLU A 37 -4.28 -7.92 -4.69
N TRP A 38 -3.72 -7.05 -5.53
CA TRP A 38 -3.65 -7.28 -6.97
C TRP A 38 -2.95 -8.61 -7.31
N ALA A 39 -1.82 -8.91 -6.67
CA ALA A 39 -1.10 -10.16 -6.90
C ALA A 39 -1.95 -11.38 -6.51
N LEU A 40 -2.63 -11.33 -5.37
CA LEU A 40 -3.55 -12.40 -4.93
C LEU A 40 -4.69 -12.61 -5.93
N ALA A 41 -5.31 -11.52 -6.42
CA ALA A 41 -6.36 -11.58 -7.41
C ALA A 41 -5.86 -12.13 -8.76
N MET A 42 -4.67 -11.72 -9.22
CA MET A 42 -4.07 -12.23 -10.46
C MET A 42 -3.67 -13.70 -10.35
N ILE A 43 -3.21 -14.17 -9.19
CA ILE A 43 -2.95 -15.58 -8.93
C ILE A 43 -4.26 -16.37 -8.99
N LEU A 44 -5.34 -15.89 -8.39
CA LEU A 44 -6.67 -16.50 -8.52
C LEU A 44 -7.11 -16.55 -9.98
N GLY A 45 -6.95 -15.45 -10.72
CA GLY A 45 -7.22 -15.39 -12.16
C GLY A 45 -6.43 -16.44 -12.93
N ALA A 46 -5.12 -16.53 -12.73
CA ALA A 46 -4.25 -17.50 -13.40
C ALA A 46 -4.63 -18.95 -13.08
N LEU A 47 -4.87 -19.28 -11.81
CA LEU A 47 -5.23 -20.63 -11.37
C LEU A 47 -6.62 -21.07 -11.84
N THR A 48 -7.54 -20.12 -12.01
CA THR A 48 -8.91 -20.40 -12.48
C THR A 48 -9.09 -20.19 -13.99
N GLY A 49 -8.01 -19.87 -14.73
CA GLY A 49 -8.10 -19.54 -16.15
C GLY A 49 -9.00 -18.33 -16.43
N PHE A 50 -9.05 -17.36 -15.53
CA PHE A 50 -9.88 -16.16 -15.56
C PHE A 50 -11.39 -16.43 -15.60
N THR A 51 -11.82 -17.61 -15.13
CA THR A 51 -13.25 -17.92 -14.99
C THR A 51 -13.89 -17.23 -13.79
N ARG A 52 -13.11 -16.98 -12.72
CA ARG A 52 -13.58 -16.30 -11.49
C ARG A 52 -13.20 -14.83 -11.41
N LEU A 53 -12.20 -14.42 -12.20
CA LEU A 53 -11.79 -13.04 -12.35
C LEU A 53 -12.06 -12.61 -13.80
N THR A 54 -13.13 -11.86 -14.00
CA THR A 54 -13.51 -11.30 -15.29
C THR A 54 -12.34 -10.51 -15.91
N PRO A 55 -12.11 -10.59 -17.23
CA PRO A 55 -11.02 -9.86 -17.89
C PRO A 55 -11.07 -8.34 -17.64
N ILE A 56 -12.29 -7.77 -17.62
CA ILE A 56 -12.51 -6.36 -17.29
C ILE A 56 -12.08 -6.08 -15.84
N GLY A 57 -12.43 -6.96 -14.91
CA GLY A 57 -11.99 -6.88 -13.51
C GLY A 57 -10.47 -6.87 -13.40
N ALA A 58 -9.79 -7.79 -14.11
CA ALA A 58 -8.33 -7.87 -14.15
C ALA A 58 -7.67 -6.57 -14.65
N ILE A 59 -8.22 -5.94 -15.70
CA ILE A 59 -7.74 -4.66 -16.23
C ILE A 59 -7.92 -3.55 -15.18
N VAL A 60 -9.11 -3.46 -14.58
CA VAL A 60 -9.43 -2.44 -13.57
C VAL A 60 -8.52 -2.55 -12.36
N ILE A 61 -8.36 -3.74 -11.78
CA ILE A 61 -7.49 -3.92 -10.61
C ILE A 61 -6.02 -3.64 -10.93
N THR A 62 -5.57 -3.91 -12.16
CA THR A 62 -4.20 -3.60 -12.59
C THR A 62 -4.00 -2.09 -12.69
N ALA A 63 -4.96 -1.36 -13.25
CA ALA A 63 -4.92 0.10 -13.28
C ALA A 63 -4.91 0.69 -11.86
N LEU A 64 -5.76 0.18 -10.96
CA LEU A 64 -5.81 0.61 -9.55
C LEU A 64 -4.50 0.31 -8.82
N MET A 65 -3.89 -0.86 -9.05
CA MET A 65 -2.59 -1.21 -8.47
C MET A 65 -1.50 -0.25 -8.90
N VAL A 66 -1.43 0.11 -10.18
CA VAL A 66 -0.45 1.07 -10.69
C VAL A 66 -0.69 2.44 -10.08
N LEU A 67 -1.94 2.91 -10.01
CA LEU A 67 -2.29 4.20 -9.41
C LEU A 67 -1.97 4.26 -7.90
N GLY A 68 -2.25 3.19 -7.15
CA GLY A 68 -1.94 3.08 -5.73
C GLY A 68 -0.43 3.04 -5.48
N SER A 69 0.29 2.14 -6.16
CA SER A 69 1.73 1.98 -6.00
C SER A 69 2.53 3.22 -6.43
N THR A 70 1.99 4.00 -7.37
CA THR A 70 2.62 5.25 -7.83
C THR A 70 2.10 6.51 -7.13
N SER A 71 1.16 6.38 -6.19
CA SER A 71 0.56 7.50 -5.46
C SER A 71 1.58 8.42 -4.82
N GLN A 72 2.67 7.87 -4.29
CA GLN A 72 3.76 8.63 -3.68
C GLN A 72 4.47 9.59 -4.65
N PHE A 73 4.45 9.30 -5.96
CA PHE A 73 5.10 10.15 -6.96
C PHE A 73 4.19 11.27 -7.45
N TRP A 74 2.89 11.01 -7.65
CA TRP A 74 1.97 12.01 -8.20
C TRP A 74 1.26 12.85 -7.14
N MET A 75 1.09 12.36 -5.91
CA MET A 75 0.49 13.18 -4.83
C MET A 75 1.22 14.51 -4.60
N PRO A 76 2.57 14.56 -4.52
CA PRO A 76 3.28 15.84 -4.41
C PRO A 76 3.03 16.78 -5.59
N LEU A 77 2.83 16.23 -6.80
CA LEU A 77 2.56 17.01 -8.01
C LEU A 77 1.18 17.68 -7.97
N LEU A 78 0.18 17.06 -7.34
CA LEU A 78 -1.19 17.59 -7.22
C LEU A 78 -1.38 18.64 -6.11
N GLY A 79 -0.30 19.27 -5.64
CA GLY A 79 -0.39 20.33 -4.64
C GLY A 79 -0.44 19.85 -3.19
N LEU A 80 -0.30 18.53 -2.94
CA LEU A 80 0.06 18.01 -1.62
C LEU A 80 1.57 18.12 -1.34
N ARG A 81 2.31 18.86 -2.19
CA ARG A 81 3.71 19.21 -1.97
C ARG A 81 3.83 19.78 -0.56
N GLY A 82 4.41 18.98 0.34
CA GLY A 82 4.87 19.47 1.62
C GLY A 82 6.00 20.45 1.33
N ASP A 83 5.66 21.73 1.13
CA ASP A 83 6.65 22.80 0.96
C ASP A 83 7.73 22.63 2.01
N GLY A 84 9.00 22.43 1.63
CA GLY A 84 10.13 22.44 2.56
C GLY A 84 10.76 21.09 2.92
N LEU A 85 10.33 19.95 2.37
CA LEU A 85 11.13 18.73 2.44
C LEU A 85 12.22 18.74 1.37
N SER A 86 13.48 18.62 1.77
CA SER A 86 14.55 18.42 0.80
C SER A 86 14.52 17.00 0.24
N CYS A 87 15.05 16.83 -0.97
CA CYS A 87 15.22 15.51 -1.57
C CYS A 87 16.05 14.58 -0.64
N MET A 88 17.08 15.13 0.02
CA MET A 88 17.86 14.40 1.02
C MET A 88 17.01 14.00 2.24
N GLY A 89 16.17 14.90 2.75
CA GLY A 89 15.25 14.61 3.84
C GLY A 89 14.30 13.46 3.48
N LEU A 90 13.77 13.45 2.25
CA LEU A 90 12.90 12.37 1.79
C LEU A 90 13.64 11.02 1.72
N ILE A 91 14.86 11.00 1.19
CA ILE A 91 15.69 9.77 1.15
C ILE A 91 15.98 9.29 2.58
N ALA A 92 16.39 10.22 3.45
CA ALA A 92 16.65 9.93 4.86
C ALA A 92 15.41 9.37 5.56
N PHE A 93 14.22 9.89 5.25
CA PHE A 93 12.95 9.40 5.77
C PHE A 93 12.74 7.92 5.43
N PHE A 94 12.88 7.55 4.15
CA PHE A 94 12.68 6.16 3.71
C PHE A 94 13.74 5.21 4.29
N VAL A 95 15.00 5.64 4.36
CA VAL A 95 16.07 4.86 5.00
C VAL A 95 15.79 4.70 6.50
N GLY A 96 15.38 5.77 7.17
CA GLY A 96 14.98 5.78 8.56
C GLY A 96 13.79 4.87 8.83
N MET A 97 12.80 4.84 7.94
CA MET A 97 11.67 3.91 8.01
C MET A 97 12.13 2.45 7.98
N ALA A 98 13.01 2.11 7.03
CA ALA A 98 13.53 0.75 6.89
C ALA A 98 14.32 0.32 8.15
N ILE A 99 15.22 1.17 8.64
CA ILE A 99 16.00 0.92 9.85
C ILE A 99 15.09 0.83 11.08
N GLY A 100 14.15 1.76 11.22
CA GLY A 100 13.21 1.81 12.33
C GLY A 100 12.34 0.56 12.41
N THR A 101 11.91 0.02 11.27
CA THR A 101 11.19 -1.26 11.17
C THR A 101 12.05 -2.43 11.66
N ALA A 102 13.34 -2.43 11.35
CA ALA A 102 14.26 -3.50 11.75
C ALA A 102 14.65 -3.43 13.23
N VAL A 103 14.74 -2.23 13.81
CA VAL A 103 15.23 -2.03 15.19
C VAL A 103 14.11 -2.11 16.23
N ILE A 104 12.92 -1.60 15.92
CA ILE A 104 11.80 -1.56 16.87
C ILE A 104 10.79 -2.66 16.49
N PRO A 105 10.53 -3.64 17.36
CA PRO A 105 9.69 -4.81 17.06
C PRO A 105 8.20 -4.50 16.89
N ILE A 106 7.80 -3.22 16.97
CA ILE A 106 6.44 -2.73 16.71
C ILE A 106 6.47 -2.05 15.34
N PRO A 107 6.03 -2.71 14.26
CA PRO A 107 6.27 -2.25 12.88
C PRO A 107 5.84 -0.81 12.62
N PHE A 108 4.62 -0.46 13.03
CA PHE A 108 4.07 0.89 12.80
C PHE A 108 4.87 1.99 13.50
N ILE A 109 5.10 1.81 14.81
CA ILE A 109 5.82 2.79 15.63
C ILE A 109 7.28 2.89 15.18
N GLY A 110 7.92 1.76 14.92
CA GLY A 110 9.30 1.69 14.46
C GLY A 110 9.51 2.41 13.14
N THR A 111 8.68 2.10 12.15
CA THR A 111 8.72 2.72 10.82
C THR A 111 8.58 4.24 10.92
N LEU A 112 7.56 4.73 11.63
CA LEU A 112 7.28 6.16 11.71
C LEU A 112 8.36 6.92 12.50
N LEU A 113 8.77 6.41 13.67
CA LEU A 113 9.80 7.04 14.48
C LEU A 113 11.15 7.03 13.77
N GLY A 114 11.54 5.91 13.15
CA GLY A 114 12.78 5.82 12.41
C GLY A 114 12.84 6.83 11.26
N GLY A 115 11.76 6.95 10.48
CA GLY A 115 11.67 7.94 9.41
C GLY A 115 11.73 9.38 9.94
N LEU A 116 10.93 9.69 10.96
CA LEU A 116 10.88 11.02 11.58
C LEU A 116 12.26 11.45 12.12
N ILE A 117 12.91 10.58 12.90
CA ILE A 117 14.22 10.85 13.48
C ILE A 117 15.25 11.07 12.38
N ALA A 118 15.26 10.23 11.34
CA ALA A 118 16.20 10.37 10.23
C ALA A 118 16.02 11.71 9.47
N VAL A 119 14.77 12.12 9.21
CA VAL A 119 14.49 13.45 8.61
C VAL A 119 14.98 14.56 9.51
N ILE A 120 14.66 14.51 10.80
CA ILE A 120 15.03 15.56 11.74
C ILE A 120 16.55 15.70 11.80
N ILE A 121 17.29 14.59 11.88
CA ILE A 121 18.76 14.59 11.91
C ILE A 121 19.33 15.23 10.63
N VAL A 122 18.84 14.82 9.46
CA VAL A 122 19.36 15.30 8.18
C VAL A 122 18.99 16.76 7.93
N GLU A 123 17.75 17.17 8.18
CA GLU A 123 17.33 18.57 8.02
C GLU A 123 17.97 19.49 9.08
N TYR A 124 18.15 19.02 10.32
CA TYR A 124 18.87 19.77 11.34
C TYR A 124 20.34 19.98 10.96
N SER A 125 21.00 18.96 10.41
CA SER A 125 22.39 19.07 9.95
C SER A 125 22.53 20.03 8.76
N ARG A 126 21.48 20.24 7.97
CA ARG A 126 21.48 21.12 6.80
C ARG A 126 21.13 22.57 7.13
N ILE A 127 20.11 22.80 7.97
CA ILE A 127 19.55 24.12 8.27
C ILE A 127 20.12 24.70 9.57
N GLY A 128 20.53 23.85 10.51
CA GLY A 128 21.00 24.24 11.85
C GLY A 128 19.89 24.61 12.84
N GLU A 129 18.63 24.67 12.40
CA GLU A 129 17.49 25.07 13.22
C GLU A 129 16.56 23.89 13.56
N MET A 130 16.45 23.56 14.85
CA MET A 130 15.63 22.45 15.33
C MET A 130 14.13 22.64 15.04
N ARG A 131 13.64 23.88 15.11
CA ARG A 131 12.22 24.21 14.89
C ARG A 131 11.81 23.91 13.44
N GLU A 132 12.66 24.28 12.48
CA GLU A 132 12.39 24.03 11.07
C GLU A 132 12.54 22.54 10.74
N ALA A 133 13.53 21.85 11.32
CA ALA A 133 13.71 20.40 11.16
C ALA A 133 12.48 19.60 11.66
N LEU A 134 11.94 19.94 12.84
CA LEU A 134 10.70 19.34 13.36
C LEU A 134 9.49 19.63 12.46
N ARG A 135 9.41 20.84 11.91
CA ARG A 135 8.34 21.22 10.98
C ARG A 135 8.42 20.39 9.69
N SER A 136 9.61 20.12 9.18
CA SER A 136 9.83 19.24 8.01
C SER A 136 9.49 17.78 8.32
N GLY A 137 9.85 17.28 9.51
CA GLY A 137 9.42 15.96 9.97
C GLY A 137 7.89 15.82 10.04
N GLY A 138 7.20 16.83 10.56
CA GLY A 138 5.73 16.85 10.58
C GLY A 138 5.08 16.85 9.18
N LYS A 139 5.72 17.49 8.19
CA LYS A 139 5.27 17.43 6.79
C LYS A 139 5.48 16.04 6.18
N ALA A 140 6.62 15.39 6.47
CA ALA A 140 6.89 14.02 6.00
C ALA A 140 5.86 13.04 6.56
N LEU A 141 5.55 13.17 7.84
CA LEU A 141 4.51 12.35 8.49
C LEU A 141 3.15 12.54 7.83
N LYS A 142 2.72 13.79 7.56
CA LYS A 142 1.47 14.04 6.85
C LYS A 142 1.45 13.38 5.47
N GLN A 143 2.56 13.47 4.72
CA GLN A 143 2.68 12.83 3.41
C GLN A 143 2.50 11.31 3.50
N VAL A 144 3.08 10.65 4.50
CA VAL A 144 2.85 9.21 4.73
C VAL A 144 1.40 8.91 5.04
N ILE A 145 0.76 9.68 5.92
CA ILE A 145 -0.64 9.46 6.29
C ILE A 145 -1.54 9.60 5.05
N TYR A 146 -1.34 10.62 4.22
CA TYR A 146 -2.09 10.77 2.97
C TYR A 146 -1.85 9.61 2.01
N GLY A 147 -0.60 9.15 1.89
CA GLY A 147 -0.26 7.97 1.10
C GLY A 147 -0.94 6.71 1.60
N MET A 148 -0.97 6.47 2.92
CA MET A 148 -1.67 5.33 3.52
C MET A 148 -3.17 5.38 3.26
N ILE A 149 -3.79 6.56 3.35
CA ILE A 149 -5.23 6.72 3.07
C ILE A 149 -5.52 6.42 1.60
N LEU A 150 -4.71 6.94 0.67
CA LEU A 150 -4.89 6.67 -0.75
C LEU A 150 -4.65 5.20 -1.08
N GLU A 151 -3.57 4.60 -0.58
CA GLU A 151 -3.26 3.18 -0.72
C GLU A 151 -4.42 2.32 -0.18
N PHE A 152 -5.00 2.69 0.96
CA PHE A 152 -6.18 2.01 1.52
C PHE A 152 -7.39 2.08 0.58
N VAL A 153 -7.68 3.26 0.01
CA VAL A 153 -8.79 3.44 -0.94
C VAL A 153 -8.58 2.57 -2.17
N PHE A 154 -7.37 2.52 -2.72
CA PHE A 154 -7.06 1.67 -3.88
C PHE A 154 -7.13 0.18 -3.55
N ALA A 155 -6.60 -0.25 -2.41
CA ALA A 155 -6.71 -1.63 -1.93
C ALA A 155 -8.20 -2.04 -1.79
N VAL A 156 -9.00 -1.27 -1.05
CA VAL A 156 -10.44 -1.52 -0.92
C VAL A 156 -11.13 -1.59 -2.29
N ALA A 157 -10.77 -0.72 -3.23
CA ALA A 157 -11.33 -0.77 -4.59
C ALA A 157 -10.93 -2.05 -5.35
N ILE A 158 -9.67 -2.52 -5.21
CA ILE A 158 -9.20 -3.79 -5.79
C ILE A 158 -9.95 -4.97 -5.18
N PHE A 159 -10.06 -5.00 -3.85
CA PHE A 159 -10.80 -6.02 -3.12
C PHE A 159 -12.26 -6.09 -3.56
N LEU A 160 -12.97 -4.95 -3.58
CA LEU A 160 -14.37 -4.89 -3.99
C LEU A 160 -14.57 -5.28 -5.46
N THR A 161 -13.65 -4.87 -6.34
CA THR A 161 -13.70 -5.27 -7.77
C THR A 161 -13.53 -6.77 -7.92
N THR A 162 -12.60 -7.37 -7.18
CA THR A 162 -12.37 -8.82 -7.19
C THR A 162 -13.57 -9.56 -6.61
N LEU A 163 -14.12 -9.09 -5.50
CA LEU A 163 -15.33 -9.65 -4.88
C LEU A 163 -16.52 -9.62 -5.85
N ALA A 164 -16.78 -8.48 -6.49
CA ALA A 164 -17.85 -8.35 -7.48
C ALA A 164 -17.65 -9.31 -8.67
N SER A 165 -16.40 -9.46 -9.12
CA SER A 165 -16.02 -10.39 -10.20
C SER A 165 -16.31 -11.86 -9.81
N VAL A 166 -15.91 -12.26 -8.61
CA VAL A 166 -16.18 -13.61 -8.09
C VAL A 166 -17.68 -13.86 -7.91
N LEU A 167 -18.43 -12.90 -7.37
CA LEU A 167 -19.88 -13.04 -7.15
C LEU A 167 -20.67 -13.11 -8.47
N SER A 168 -20.33 -12.27 -9.44
CA SER A 168 -21.00 -12.27 -10.76
C SER A 168 -20.81 -13.58 -11.52
N THR A 169 -19.64 -14.19 -11.42
CA THR A 169 -19.33 -15.49 -12.06
C THR A 169 -19.87 -16.69 -11.28
N TRP A 170 -20.37 -16.49 -10.06
CA TRP A 170 -20.97 -17.56 -9.26
C TRP A 170 -22.45 -17.79 -9.58
N ASN A 171 -23.13 -16.73 -10.03
CA ASN A 171 -24.55 -16.73 -10.39
C ASN A 171 -24.81 -17.06 -11.87
N GLY A 172 -23.76 -17.23 -12.68
CA GLY A 172 -23.81 -17.47 -14.12
C GLY A 172 -23.35 -18.85 -14.53
#